data_AF-C3RUI2-F1
#
_entry.id   AF-C3RUI2-F1
#
_cell.length_a   1.000
_cell.length_b   1.000
_cell.length_c   1.000
_cell.angle_alpha   90.00
_cell.angle_beta   90.00
_cell.angle_gamma   90.00
#
_symmetry.space_group_name_H-M   'P 1'
#
loop_
_entity.id
_entity.type
_entity.pdbx_description
1 polymer ?
#
loop_
_entity_poly.entity_id
_entity_poly.type
_entity_poly.pdbx_seq_one_letter_code
_entity_poly.pdbx_strand_id
1 'polypeptide(L)' 'KQLAKEGISVIDPSEIGKKAEMAVERHFREQILPVLTPQVLDPGHPFPFIPNLGLSVIFEMRRQHDKELVRQLIMI' A
#
# COMPACT_ATOMS: atom_id res chain seq x y z
N LYS A 1 -13.44 -21.32 -1.72
CA LYS A 1 -14.84 -21.82 -1.62
C LYS A 1 -15.16 -22.58 -0.32
N GLN A 2 -14.18 -23.12 0.43
CA GLN A 2 -14.45 -23.73 1.74
C GLN A 2 -14.87 -22.69 2.79
N LEU A 3 -14.18 -21.54 2.85
CA LEU A 3 -14.50 -20.42 3.74
C LEU A 3 -15.96 -19.91 3.62
N ALA A 4 -16.48 -19.84 2.39
CA ALA A 4 -17.84 -19.38 2.15
C ALA A 4 -18.91 -20.28 2.80
N LYS A 5 -18.64 -21.58 2.96
CA LYS A 5 -19.54 -22.50 3.67
C LYS A 5 -19.61 -22.22 5.17
N GLU A 6 -18.52 -21.68 5.72
CA GLU A 6 -18.42 -21.23 7.11
C GLU A 6 -18.86 -19.77 7.29
N GLY A 7 -19.50 -19.17 6.28
CA GLY A 7 -19.95 -17.77 6.32
C GLY A 7 -18.85 -16.73 6.16
N ILE A 8 -17.65 -17.12 5.70
CA ILE A 8 -16.52 -16.22 5.48
C ILE A 8 -16.37 -15.95 3.97
N SER A 9 -16.52 -14.69 3.58
CA SER A 9 -16.30 -14.22 2.22
C SER A 9 -15.00 -13.43 2.09
N VAL A 10 -14.31 -13.63 0.97
CA VAL A 10 -13.29 -12.70 0.48
C VAL A 10 -14.00 -11.90 -0.60
N ILE A 11 -14.06 -10.59 -0.42
CA ILE A 11 -14.81 -9.68 -1.29
C ILE A 11 -13.86 -8.78 -2.06
N ASP A 12 -14.28 -8.38 -3.26
CA ASP A 12 -13.59 -7.34 -4.00
C ASP A 12 -13.87 -5.96 -3.38
N PRO A 13 -12.96 -4.98 -3.50
CA PRO A 13 -13.20 -3.62 -3.02
C PRO A 13 -14.48 -2.99 -3.57
N SER A 14 -14.93 -3.36 -4.77
CA SER A 14 -16.20 -2.88 -5.35
C SER A 14 -17.45 -3.38 -4.64
N GLU A 15 -17.32 -4.46 -3.86
CA GLU A 15 -18.42 -5.10 -3.14
C GLU A 15 -18.50 -4.65 -1.67
N ILE A 16 -17.59 -3.78 -1.24
CA ILE A 16 -17.58 -3.26 0.13
C ILE A 16 -18.74 -2.27 0.34
N GLY A 17 -19.55 -2.50 1.37
CA GLY A 17 -20.59 -1.55 1.75
C GLY A 17 -19.98 -0.28 2.36
N LYS A 18 -20.63 0.88 2.17
CA LYS A 18 -20.17 2.19 2.67
C LYS A 18 -19.69 2.20 4.13
N LYS A 19 -20.39 1.49 5.02
CA LYS A 19 -20.02 1.40 6.44
C LYS A 19 -18.66 0.72 6.64
N ALA A 20 -18.39 -0.35 5.90
CA ALA A 20 -17.14 -1.08 5.95
C ALA A 20 -16.01 -0.27 5.28
N GLU A 21 -16.31 0.41 4.17
CA GLU A 21 -15.38 1.34 3.51
C GLU A 21 -14.86 2.41 4.49
N MET A 22 -15.77 3.10 5.19
CA MET A 22 -15.39 4.10 6.20
C MET A 22 -14.56 3.51 7.34
N ALA A 23 -14.85 2.26 7.74
CA ALA A 23 -14.10 1.59 8.80
C ALA A 23 -12.67 1.23 8.33
N VAL A 24 -12.52 0.73 7.11
CA VAL A 24 -11.23 0.43 6.49
C VAL A 24 -10.42 1.71 6.27
N GLU A 25 -11.04 2.78 5.77
CA GLU A 25 -10.38 4.06 5.59
C GLU A 25 -9.84 4.61 6.91
N ARG A 26 -10.67 4.59 7.97
CA ARG A 26 -10.23 5.02 9.30
C ARG A 26 -9.05 4.18 9.79
N HIS A 27 -9.15 2.85 9.69
CA HIS A 27 -8.06 1.97 10.08
C HIS A 27 -6.76 2.26 9.31
N PHE A 28 -6.86 2.46 7.98
CA PHE A 28 -5.72 2.85 7.17
C PHE A 28 -5.09 4.16 7.65
N ARG A 29 -5.89 5.22 7.85
CA ARG A 29 -5.41 6.53 8.27
C ARG A 29 -4.78 6.53 9.66
N GLU A 30 -5.38 5.80 10.60
CA GLU A 30 -4.99 5.85 12.01
C GLU A 30 -3.90 4.83 12.36
N GLN A 31 -3.79 3.71 11.64
CA GLN A 31 -2.91 2.59 12.02
C GLN A 31 -1.87 2.25 10.96
N ILE A 32 -2.22 2.33 9.66
CA ILE A 32 -1.32 1.90 8.58
C ILE A 32 -0.48 3.07 8.09
N LEU A 33 -1.12 4.16 7.66
CA LEU A 33 -0.45 5.32 7.07
C LEU A 33 0.66 5.91 7.95
N PRO A 34 0.53 6.04 9.28
CA PRO A 34 1.59 6.62 10.12
C PRO A 34 2.88 5.79 10.19
N VAL A 35 2.81 4.48 9.89
CA VAL A 35 3.97 3.58 9.93
C VAL A 35 4.55 3.30 8.54
N LEU A 36 3.84 3.67 7.46
CA LEU A 36 4.39 3.60 6.12
C LEU A 36 5.56 4.56 6.01
N THR A 37 6.75 4.04 5.70
CA THR A 37 7.98 4.82 5.56
C THR A 37 8.48 4.71 4.13
N PRO A 38 8.02 5.58 3.21
CA PRO A 38 8.46 5.53 1.82
C PRO A 38 9.95 5.81 1.72
N GLN A 39 10.66 4.99 0.94
CA GLN A 39 12.08 5.16 0.65
C GLN A 39 12.25 5.66 -0.78
N VAL A 40 13.01 6.73 -0.96
CA VAL A 40 13.33 7.28 -2.29
C VAL A 40 14.28 6.32 -3.01
N LEU A 41 14.01 6.08 -4.30
CA LEU A 41 14.90 5.33 -5.18
C LEU A 41 15.58 6.30 -6.13
N ASP A 42 16.85 6.63 -5.86
CA ASP A 42 17.69 7.47 -6.70
C ASP A 42 19.11 6.91 -6.83
N PRO A 43 19.90 7.34 -7.83
CA PRO A 43 21.26 6.80 -8.05
C PRO A 43 22.29 7.16 -6.95
N GLY A 44 22.00 8.15 -6.11
CA GLY A 44 22.90 8.62 -5.06
C GLY A 44 22.90 7.74 -3.81
N HIS A 45 21.99 6.77 -3.72
CA HIS A 45 21.84 5.88 -2.58
C HIS A 45 21.78 4.41 -3.03
N PRO A 46 22.28 3.46 -2.21
CA PRO A 46 22.19 2.04 -2.54
C PRO A 46 20.73 1.58 -2.57
N PHE A 47 20.42 0.64 -3.46
CA PHE A 47 19.09 0.04 -3.52
C PHE A 47 18.75 -0.65 -2.18
N PRO A 48 17.54 -0.44 -1.62
CA PRO A 48 17.16 -1.00 -0.34
C PRO A 48 17.07 -2.53 -0.39
N PHE A 49 17.35 -3.19 0.74
CA PHE A 49 17.16 -4.62 0.89
C PHE A 49 15.68 -4.98 0.82
N ILE A 50 15.32 -5.97 0.00
CA ILE A 50 13.97 -6.53 -0.10
C ILE A 50 13.93 -7.88 0.62
N PRO A 51 13.13 -8.03 1.70
CA PRO A 51 12.98 -9.30 2.38
C PRO A 51 12.46 -10.39 1.44
N ASN A 52 13.00 -11.61 1.57
CA ASN A 52 12.48 -12.75 0.82
C ASN A 52 11.01 -13.02 1.20
N LEU A 53 10.15 -13.23 0.19
CA LEU A 53 8.70 -13.35 0.34
C LEU A 53 8.02 -12.12 0.97
N GLY A 54 8.74 -11.00 1.11
CA GLY A 54 8.18 -9.71 1.52
C GLY A 54 7.33 -9.11 0.41
N LEU A 55 6.27 -8.39 0.78
CA LEU A 55 5.49 -7.62 -0.17
C LEU A 55 6.06 -6.20 -0.23
N SER A 56 6.20 -5.68 -1.45
CA SER A 56 6.67 -4.31 -1.64
C SER A 56 5.94 -3.67 -2.80
N VAL A 57 5.72 -2.37 -2.70
CA VAL A 57 5.03 -1.56 -3.69
C VAL A 57 5.95 -0.41 -4.11
N ILE A 58 6.15 -0.26 -5.43
CA ILE A 58 6.87 0.86 -6.00
C ILE A 58 5.87 1.86 -6.59
N PHE A 59 6.03 3.11 -6.23
CA PHE A 59 5.29 4.24 -6.75
C PHE A 59 6.17 5.03 -7.69
N GLU A 60 5.74 5.20 -8.95
CA GLU A 60 6.32 6.19 -9.84
C GLU A 60 5.41 7.42 -9.83
N MET A 61 5.97 8.54 -9.41
CA MET A 61 5.23 9.79 -9.19
C MET A 61 5.89 10.91 -9.98
N ARG A 62 5.08 11.90 -10.36
CA ARG A 62 5.58 13.14 -10.95
C ARG A 62 5.45 14.27 -9.95
N ARG A 63 6.59 14.84 -9.54
CA ARG A 63 6.60 15.99 -8.63
C ARG A 63 5.94 17.19 -9.33
N GLN A 64 5.03 17.86 -8.65
CA GLN A 64 4.21 18.90 -9.32
C GLN A 64 5.02 20.14 -9.72
N HIS A 65 6.03 20.50 -8.92
CA HIS A 65 6.82 21.73 -9.05
C HIS A 65 7.74 21.76 -10.28
N ASP A 66 8.50 20.69 -10.51
CA ASP A 66 9.55 20.59 -11.55
C ASP A 66 9.28 19.50 -12.59
N LYS A 67 8.16 18.75 -12.45
CA LYS A 67 7.79 17.61 -13.30
C LYS A 67 8.79 16.46 -13.28
N GLU A 68 9.70 16.44 -12.31
CA GLU A 68 10.66 15.37 -12.14
C GLU A 68 9.92 14.06 -11.81
N LEU A 69 10.40 12.95 -12.38
CA LEU A 69 9.93 11.62 -12.01
C LEU A 69 10.63 11.19 -10.72
N VAL A 70 9.85 10.86 -9.70
CA VAL A 70 10.33 10.37 -8.42
C VAL A 70 9.80 8.97 -8.23
N ARG A 71 10.68 8.05 -7.86
CA ARG A 71 10.32 6.68 -7.50
C ARG A 71 10.43 6.49 -6.01
N GLN A 72 9.42 5.89 -5.41
CA GLN A 72 9.43 5.53 -4.00
C GLN A 72 9.05 4.06 -3.80
N LEU A 73 9.68 3.44 -2.83
CA LEU A 73 9.40 2.08 -2.39
C LEU A 73 8.71 2.11 -1.03
N ILE A 74 7.64 1.34 -0.88
CA ILE A 74 7.04 1.01 0.41
C ILE A 74 7.13 -0.50 0.59
N MET A 75 7.63 -0.93 1.75
CA MET A 75 7.63 -2.33 2.17
C MET A 75 6.42 -2.54 3.09
N ILE A 76 5.70 -3.65 2.88
CA ILE A 76 4.49 -4.02 3.63
C ILE A 76 4.78 -5.27 4.46
#